data_AF-A0A8D9LBS3-F1
#
_entry.id   AF-A0A8D9LBS3-F1
#
_cell.length_a   1.000
_cell.length_b   1.000
_cell.length_c   1.000
_cell.angle_alpha   90.00
_cell.angle_beta   90.00
_cell.angle_gamma   90.00
#
_symmetry.space_group_name_H-M   'P 1'
#
loop_
_entity.id
_entity.type
_entity.pdbx_description
1 polymer ?
#
loop_
_entity_poly.entity_id
_entity_poly.type
_entity_poly.pdbx_seq_one_letter_code
_entity_poly.pdbx_strand_id
1 'polypeptide(L)'
;MMNEQFDTFPVNIFGMLGKIEKEDFCFRCSYYRIWYNGQVIQQGNGGFDVIGIVANDILHVDVMTGDLAEYTVSSFEMGKISLNRDRVLWSAFTNSPLQKMPTALSLFFKKGVLARVSITIDSPQMLIEMDGYPLETNNERIDKKKYLIISIESNNTVTDGQALIVKANPVSKIDDFDFLLENFGSKYYSYSTQEIPETEYFFLPCSEKLLNELLYITRQSGDDRFWEPDMDSFYDARLQIKEGTIVKMHKSWDFRTRRMNNR
;
A
#
# COMPACT_ATOMS: atom_id res chain seq x y z
N MET A 1 -20.75 -16.49 4.17
CA MET A 1 -20.80 -15.22 3.43
C MET A 1 -19.95 -14.22 4.20
N MET A 2 -18.71 -13.99 3.78
CA MET A 2 -17.87 -12.95 4.39
C MET A 2 -18.37 -11.59 3.90
N ASN A 3 -18.59 -10.65 4.83
CA ASN A 3 -18.98 -9.28 4.51
C ASN A 3 -17.95 -8.65 3.56
N GLU A 4 -18.36 -8.39 2.32
CA GLU A 4 -17.59 -7.67 1.29
C GLU A 4 -17.64 -6.14 1.48
N GLN A 5 -17.61 -5.66 2.73
CA GLN A 5 -17.77 -4.24 3.01
C GLN A 5 -16.50 -3.47 2.67
N PHE A 6 -16.66 -2.28 2.10
CA PHE A 6 -15.55 -1.33 1.93
C PHE A 6 -15.03 -0.84 3.27
N ASP A 7 -13.76 -0.45 3.28
CA ASP A 7 -13.10 0.15 4.43
C ASP A 7 -13.74 1.49 4.79
N THR A 8 -13.62 1.88 6.05
CA THR A 8 -14.19 3.12 6.56
C THR A 8 -13.13 4.13 6.97
N PHE A 9 -13.26 5.35 6.48
CA PHE A 9 -12.43 6.50 6.76
C PHE A 9 -13.19 7.52 7.65
N PRO A 10 -12.50 8.21 8.57
CA PRO A 10 -13.07 9.35 9.26
C PRO A 10 -13.45 10.43 8.25
N VAL A 11 -14.56 11.13 8.47
CA VAL A 11 -14.93 12.25 7.60
C VAL A 11 -13.93 13.38 7.78
N ASN A 12 -13.18 13.69 6.73
CA ASN A 12 -12.23 14.80 6.69
C ASN A 12 -12.38 15.50 5.34
N ILE A 13 -13.26 16.49 5.29
CA ILE A 13 -13.54 17.24 4.06
C ILE A 13 -12.39 18.21 3.80
N PHE A 14 -11.78 18.13 2.62
CA PHE A 14 -10.69 19.00 2.18
C PHE A 14 -9.50 19.10 3.15
N GLY A 15 -9.25 18.07 3.96
CA GLY A 15 -8.18 18.08 4.95
C GLY A 15 -8.42 19.01 6.15
N MET A 16 -9.65 19.46 6.40
CA MET A 16 -10.00 20.37 7.50
C MET A 16 -9.70 19.81 8.90
N LEU A 17 -9.68 18.49 9.07
CA LEU A 17 -9.37 17.83 10.34
C LEU A 17 -7.92 17.32 10.43
N GLY A 18 -7.08 17.66 9.45
CA GLY A 18 -5.69 17.22 9.36
C GLY A 18 -5.30 16.91 7.92
N LYS A 19 -3.99 16.93 7.65
CA LYS A 19 -3.44 16.60 6.32
C LYS A 19 -3.87 15.18 5.93
N ILE A 20 -4.45 15.05 4.74
CA ILE A 20 -4.75 13.75 4.13
C ILE A 20 -3.56 13.41 3.24
N GLU A 21 -3.02 12.21 3.40
CA GLU A 21 -1.97 11.69 2.55
C GLU A 21 -2.49 11.51 1.12
N LYS A 22 -1.64 11.86 0.15
CA LYS A 22 -1.97 11.79 -1.27
C LYS A 22 -1.05 10.75 -1.87
N GLU A 23 -1.65 9.72 -2.44
CA GLU A 23 -0.93 8.57 -2.97
C GLU A 23 -1.26 8.42 -4.45
N ASP A 24 -0.26 7.98 -5.19
CA ASP A 24 -0.43 7.54 -6.57
C ASP A 24 -1.18 6.21 -6.57
N PHE A 25 -1.86 5.91 -7.66
CA PHE A 25 -2.50 4.62 -7.84
C PHE A 25 -2.47 4.18 -9.31
N CYS A 26 -2.46 2.86 -9.52
CA CYS A 26 -2.60 2.23 -10.82
C CYS A 26 -3.61 1.12 -10.63
N PHE A 27 -4.64 1.10 -11.45
CA PHE A 27 -5.79 0.22 -11.23
C PHE A 27 -6.18 -0.45 -12.53
N ARG A 28 -6.09 -1.78 -12.57
CA ARG A 28 -6.62 -2.56 -13.69
C ARG A 28 -8.11 -2.75 -13.46
N CYS A 29 -8.91 -2.17 -14.33
CA CYS A 29 -10.33 -2.44 -14.37
C CYS A 29 -10.55 -3.88 -14.84
N SER A 30 -11.27 -4.71 -14.08
CA SER A 30 -11.71 -6.04 -14.50
C SER A 30 -13.15 -6.03 -15.00
N TYR A 31 -13.97 -5.11 -14.50
CA TYR A 31 -15.37 -4.97 -14.87
C TYR A 31 -15.84 -3.53 -14.66
N TYR A 32 -16.62 -3.00 -15.60
CA TYR A 32 -17.14 -1.64 -15.50
C TYR A 32 -18.66 -1.55 -15.71
N ARG A 33 -19.26 -0.50 -15.14
CA ARG A 33 -20.66 -0.09 -15.37
C ARG A 33 -20.70 1.40 -15.64
N ILE A 34 -21.45 1.78 -16.66
CA ILE A 34 -21.72 3.17 -17.02
C ILE A 34 -23.17 3.46 -16.68
N TRP A 35 -23.36 4.37 -15.75
CA TRP A 35 -24.65 4.83 -15.31
C TRP A 35 -24.95 6.19 -15.94
N TYR A 36 -26.16 6.33 -16.47
CA TYR A 36 -26.70 7.58 -16.98
C TYR A 36 -28.05 7.82 -16.32
N ASN A 37 -28.21 8.96 -15.63
CA ASN A 37 -29.42 9.27 -14.86
C ASN A 37 -29.89 8.13 -13.93
N GLY A 38 -28.93 7.46 -13.27
CA GLY A 38 -29.22 6.39 -12.30
C GLY A 38 -29.53 5.02 -12.90
N GLN A 39 -29.43 4.85 -14.22
CA GLN A 39 -29.60 3.56 -14.90
C GLN A 39 -28.30 3.11 -15.56
N VAL A 40 -27.96 1.83 -15.45
CA VAL A 40 -26.84 1.25 -16.19
C VAL A 40 -27.20 1.20 -17.68
N ILE A 41 -26.47 1.95 -18.51
CA ILE A 41 -26.65 1.97 -19.96
C ILE A 41 -25.65 1.08 -20.70
N GLN A 42 -24.49 0.82 -20.08
CA GLN A 42 -23.48 -0.07 -20.61
C GLN A 42 -22.71 -0.71 -19.46
N GLN A 43 -22.29 -1.95 -19.68
CA GLN A 43 -21.40 -2.67 -18.77
C GLN A 43 -20.57 -3.66 -19.59
N GLY A 44 -19.39 -4.00 -19.10
CA GLY A 44 -18.50 -4.88 -19.81
C GLY A 44 -17.35 -5.37 -18.94
N ASN A 45 -16.62 -6.33 -19.47
CA ASN A 45 -15.32 -6.68 -18.92
C ASN A 45 -14.36 -5.51 -19.18
N GLY A 46 -13.50 -5.25 -18.20
CA GLY A 46 -12.41 -4.31 -18.33
C GLY A 46 -11.23 -4.92 -19.07
N GLY A 47 -10.03 -4.52 -18.67
CA GLY A 47 -8.77 -4.83 -19.34
C GLY A 47 -7.89 -3.61 -19.55
N PHE A 48 -8.39 -2.42 -19.21
CA PHE A 48 -7.68 -1.15 -19.28
C PHE A 48 -7.31 -0.63 -17.88
N ASP A 49 -6.37 0.30 -17.86
CA ASP A 49 -5.79 0.85 -16.64
C ASP A 49 -6.29 2.27 -16.37
N VAL A 50 -6.47 2.58 -15.09
CA VAL A 50 -6.66 3.94 -14.56
C VAL A 50 -5.46 4.27 -13.70
N ILE A 51 -4.74 5.31 -14.07
CA ILE A 51 -3.49 5.71 -13.45
C ILE A 51 -3.69 7.10 -12.86
N GLY A 52 -3.42 7.26 -11.57
CA GLY A 52 -3.39 8.55 -10.89
C GLY A 52 -2.00 8.84 -10.37
N ILE A 53 -1.41 9.96 -10.76
CA ILE A 53 -0.09 10.43 -10.31
C ILE A 53 -0.27 11.79 -9.63
N VAL A 54 0.24 11.90 -8.41
CA VAL A 54 0.24 13.10 -7.60
C VAL A 54 1.50 13.91 -7.89
N ALA A 55 1.33 15.07 -8.49
CA ALA A 55 2.40 16.03 -8.70
C ALA A 55 1.96 17.41 -8.21
N ASN A 56 2.81 18.09 -7.43
CA ASN A 56 2.51 19.42 -6.89
C ASN A 56 1.14 19.51 -6.19
N ASP A 57 0.82 18.52 -5.36
CA ASP A 57 -0.45 18.43 -4.62
C ASP A 57 -1.71 18.23 -5.49
N ILE A 58 -1.57 18.01 -6.80
CA ILE A 58 -2.64 17.76 -7.77
C ILE A 58 -2.57 16.30 -8.22
N LEU A 59 -3.71 15.63 -8.29
CA LEU A 59 -3.80 14.29 -8.87
C LEU A 59 -4.08 14.40 -10.37
N HIS A 60 -3.12 13.98 -11.19
CA HIS A 60 -3.26 13.83 -12.64
C HIS A 60 -3.71 12.41 -12.93
N VAL A 61 -4.82 12.25 -13.64
CA VAL A 61 -5.44 10.95 -13.90
C VAL A 61 -5.47 10.68 -15.38
N ASP A 62 -4.93 9.53 -15.78
CA ASP A 62 -5.05 8.97 -17.11
C ASP A 62 -5.93 7.72 -17.06
N VAL A 63 -7.00 7.73 -17.85
CA VAL A 63 -7.85 6.58 -18.11
C VAL A 63 -7.48 6.09 -19.50
N MET A 64 -7.00 4.85 -19.62
CA MET A 64 -6.79 4.22 -20.92
C MET A 64 -8.16 3.92 -21.53
N THR A 65 -8.75 4.95 -22.17
CA THR A 65 -10.20 5.03 -22.33
C THR A 65 -10.79 3.89 -23.11
N GLY A 66 -10.16 3.38 -24.18
CA GLY A 66 -10.72 2.26 -24.96
C GLY A 66 -12.24 2.43 -25.18
N ASP A 67 -13.02 1.49 -24.63
CA ASP A 67 -14.49 1.47 -24.65
C ASP A 67 -15.19 2.64 -23.92
N LEU A 68 -14.48 3.36 -23.05
CA LEU A 68 -14.95 4.52 -22.28
C LEU A 68 -14.79 5.85 -23.04
N ALA A 69 -14.14 5.87 -24.20
CA ALA A 69 -13.83 7.11 -24.94
C ALA A 69 -15.08 7.91 -25.33
N GLU A 70 -16.24 7.26 -25.47
CA GLU A 70 -17.50 7.93 -25.73
C GLU A 70 -18.08 8.66 -24.51
N TYR A 71 -17.62 8.33 -23.30
CA TYR A 71 -18.26 8.74 -22.05
C TYR A 71 -17.42 9.71 -21.22
N THR A 72 -16.09 9.61 -21.29
CA THR A 72 -15.16 10.46 -20.53
C THR A 72 -13.95 10.83 -21.38
N VAL A 73 -13.31 11.94 -21.02
CA VAL A 73 -11.96 12.26 -21.51
C VAL A 73 -10.94 11.26 -20.98
N SER A 74 -9.84 11.07 -21.72
CA SER A 74 -8.76 10.16 -21.35
C SER A 74 -7.86 10.68 -20.25
N SER A 75 -7.83 11.99 -20.00
CA SER A 75 -7.02 12.57 -18.95
C SER A 75 -7.70 13.77 -18.29
N PHE A 76 -7.47 13.94 -16.99
CA PHE A 76 -8.04 15.03 -16.19
C PHE A 76 -7.26 15.24 -14.89
N GLU A 77 -7.55 16.34 -14.18
CA GLU A 77 -6.86 16.73 -12.95
C GLU A 77 -7.85 16.94 -11.80
N MET A 78 -7.42 16.56 -10.59
CA MET A 78 -8.18 16.73 -9.36
C MET A 78 -7.35 17.45 -8.30
N GLY A 79 -7.93 18.51 -7.73
CA GLY A 79 -7.20 19.45 -6.87
C GLY A 79 -7.49 19.33 -5.39
N LYS A 80 -8.60 18.67 -5.03
CA LYS A 80 -9.08 18.59 -3.66
C LYS A 80 -9.27 17.13 -3.28
N ILE A 81 -8.80 16.75 -2.09
CA ILE A 81 -8.96 15.42 -1.54
C ILE A 81 -9.81 15.48 -0.26
N SER A 82 -10.69 14.51 -0.05
CA SER A 82 -11.49 14.34 1.16
C SER A 82 -11.58 12.88 1.54
N LEU A 83 -11.68 12.60 2.83
CA LEU A 83 -12.09 11.31 3.34
C LEU A 83 -13.59 11.35 3.65
N ASN A 84 -14.35 10.38 3.16
CA ASN A 84 -15.79 10.34 3.37
C ASN A 84 -16.30 8.92 3.52
N ARG A 85 -16.41 8.45 4.77
CA ARG A 85 -16.96 7.15 5.15
C ARG A 85 -16.35 6.02 4.35
N ASP A 86 -16.91 5.61 3.23
CA ASP A 86 -16.48 4.43 2.46
C ASP A 86 -15.41 4.72 1.41
N ARG A 87 -14.97 5.99 1.25
CA ARG A 87 -14.09 6.38 0.14
C ARG A 87 -13.10 7.48 0.46
N VAL A 88 -12.05 7.50 -0.35
CA VAL A 88 -11.23 8.69 -0.63
C VAL A 88 -11.81 9.38 -1.86
N LEU A 89 -12.16 10.66 -1.73
CA LEU A 89 -12.80 11.46 -2.77
C LEU A 89 -11.84 12.55 -3.25
N TRP A 90 -11.53 12.51 -4.53
CA TRP A 90 -10.86 13.57 -5.26
C TRP A 90 -11.89 14.41 -6.05
N SER A 91 -11.72 15.73 -6.07
CA SER A 91 -12.64 16.65 -6.75
C SER A 91 -11.88 17.70 -7.55
N ALA A 92 -12.47 18.11 -8.67
CA ALA A 92 -11.92 19.12 -9.56
C ALA A 92 -11.88 20.51 -8.89
N PHE A 93 -11.06 21.41 -9.43
CA PHE A 93 -10.98 22.79 -8.95
C PHE A 93 -12.19 23.64 -9.34
N THR A 94 -12.83 23.34 -10.48
CA THR A 94 -13.80 24.22 -11.13
C THR A 94 -15.22 23.69 -11.00
N ASN A 95 -16.17 24.63 -10.83
CA ASN A 95 -17.61 24.34 -10.77
C ASN A 95 -18.30 24.42 -12.15
N SER A 96 -17.54 24.52 -13.24
CA SER A 96 -18.07 24.63 -14.61
C SER A 96 -17.80 23.33 -15.35
N PRO A 97 -18.78 22.42 -15.42
CA PRO A 97 -18.57 21.12 -16.04
C PRO A 97 -18.46 21.29 -17.55
N LEU A 98 -17.26 21.11 -18.08
CA LEU A 98 -17.08 20.82 -19.50
C LEU A 98 -17.79 19.49 -19.81
N GLN A 99 -18.33 19.37 -21.02
CA GLN A 99 -19.03 18.16 -21.42
C GLN A 99 -18.09 16.94 -21.29
N LYS A 100 -18.55 15.86 -20.65
CA LYS A 100 -17.79 14.62 -20.38
C LYS A 100 -16.54 14.79 -19.51
N MET A 101 -16.33 15.97 -18.91
CA MET A 101 -15.20 16.20 -18.02
C MET A 101 -15.53 15.66 -16.61
N PRO A 102 -14.68 14.80 -16.04
CA PRO A 102 -14.81 14.35 -14.66
C PRO A 102 -14.81 15.50 -13.66
N THR A 103 -15.78 15.50 -12.75
CA THR A 103 -15.86 16.45 -11.63
C THR A 103 -15.42 15.83 -10.31
N ALA A 104 -15.51 14.50 -10.20
CA ALA A 104 -15.02 13.77 -9.04
C ALA A 104 -14.48 12.38 -9.40
N LEU A 105 -13.51 11.93 -8.62
CA LEU A 105 -12.96 10.58 -8.63
C LEU A 105 -13.06 10.00 -7.22
N SER A 106 -13.68 8.84 -7.05
CA SER A 106 -13.77 8.14 -5.77
C SER A 106 -13.00 6.83 -5.80
N LEU A 107 -12.20 6.61 -4.76
CA LEU A 107 -11.41 5.40 -4.54
C LEU A 107 -11.99 4.64 -3.33
N PHE A 108 -12.27 3.35 -3.52
CA PHE A 108 -12.86 2.49 -2.50
C PHE A 108 -11.96 1.30 -2.20
N PHE A 109 -11.71 1.05 -0.92
CA PHE A 109 -10.73 0.07 -0.46
C PHE A 109 -11.41 -1.09 0.27
N LYS A 110 -10.81 -2.28 0.19
CA LYS A 110 -11.18 -3.45 1.00
C LYS A 110 -9.91 -3.97 1.66
N LYS A 111 -9.86 -3.94 3.00
CA LYS A 111 -8.69 -4.35 3.80
C LYS A 111 -7.40 -3.64 3.35
N GLY A 112 -7.49 -2.34 3.08
CA GLY A 112 -6.37 -1.50 2.62
C GLY A 112 -6.09 -1.59 1.12
N VAL A 113 -6.77 -2.46 0.36
CA VAL A 113 -6.49 -2.67 -1.07
C VAL A 113 -7.56 -1.97 -1.92
N LEU A 114 -7.13 -1.16 -2.90
CA LEU A 114 -8.03 -0.47 -3.83
C LEU A 114 -8.85 -1.47 -4.65
N ALA A 115 -10.16 -1.52 -4.43
CA ALA A 115 -11.05 -2.52 -5.03
C ALA A 115 -12.01 -1.93 -6.08
N ARG A 116 -12.31 -0.64 -5.98
CA ARG A 116 -13.16 0.07 -6.93
C ARG A 116 -12.70 1.51 -7.13
N VAL A 117 -12.78 1.95 -8.37
CA VAL A 117 -12.63 3.35 -8.78
C VAL A 117 -13.95 3.80 -9.39
N SER A 118 -14.38 5.02 -9.11
CA SER A 118 -15.52 5.62 -9.82
C SER A 118 -15.26 7.04 -10.25
N ILE A 119 -15.76 7.39 -11.44
CA ILE A 119 -15.64 8.71 -12.04
C ILE A 119 -17.04 9.31 -12.15
N THR A 120 -17.22 10.49 -11.55
CA THR A 120 -18.47 11.27 -11.62
C THR A 120 -18.32 12.36 -12.67
N ILE A 121 -19.32 12.49 -13.53
CA ILE A 121 -19.42 13.50 -14.58
C ILE A 121 -20.78 14.18 -14.42
N ASP A 122 -20.81 15.49 -14.28
CA ASP A 122 -22.07 16.23 -14.06
C ASP A 122 -22.76 16.68 -15.35
N SER A 123 -22.03 16.70 -16.48
CA SER A 123 -22.56 17.15 -17.77
C SER A 123 -22.13 16.23 -18.92
N PRO A 124 -22.97 15.28 -19.38
CA PRO A 124 -24.25 14.91 -18.76
C PRO A 124 -24.04 14.13 -17.45
N GLN A 125 -25.09 14.01 -16.62
CA GLN A 125 -25.04 13.31 -15.34
C GLN A 125 -24.77 11.81 -15.53
N MET A 126 -23.52 11.43 -15.32
CA MET A 126 -23.02 10.07 -15.49
C MET A 126 -22.12 9.65 -14.33
N LEU A 127 -22.11 8.34 -14.08
CA LEU A 127 -21.17 7.69 -13.18
C LEU A 127 -20.56 6.49 -13.89
N ILE A 128 -19.24 6.43 -13.94
CA ILE A 128 -18.51 5.26 -14.41
C ILE A 128 -17.97 4.56 -13.17
N GLU A 129 -18.46 3.36 -12.89
CA GLU A 129 -17.93 2.49 -11.82
C GLU A 129 -17.04 1.42 -12.42
N MET A 130 -15.87 1.21 -11.82
CA MET A 130 -14.87 0.24 -12.25
C MET A 130 -14.47 -0.62 -11.06
N ASP A 131 -14.86 -1.90 -11.11
CA ASP A 131 -14.38 -2.94 -10.21
C ASP A 131 -13.08 -3.53 -10.78
N GLY A 132 -12.15 -3.91 -9.91
CA GLY A 132 -10.82 -4.28 -10.35
C GLY A 132 -9.85 -4.50 -9.21
N TYR A 133 -8.58 -4.34 -9.51
CA TYR A 133 -7.49 -4.53 -8.56
C TYR A 133 -6.39 -3.50 -8.85
N PRO A 134 -5.64 -3.09 -7.83
CA PRO A 134 -4.51 -2.24 -8.09
C PRO A 134 -3.52 -3.05 -8.91
N LEU A 135 -3.04 -2.47 -10.00
CA LEU A 135 -1.73 -2.85 -10.48
C LEU A 135 -0.76 -2.22 -9.50
N GLU A 136 0.31 -2.92 -9.16
CA GLU A 136 1.42 -2.27 -8.50
C GLU A 136 1.71 -1.00 -9.31
N THR A 137 1.44 0.18 -8.72
CA THR A 137 1.87 1.44 -9.30
C THR A 137 3.33 1.25 -9.61
N ASN A 138 3.76 1.55 -10.82
CA ASN A 138 5.18 1.74 -11.10
C ASN A 138 5.70 3.04 -10.44
N ASN A 139 5.14 3.45 -9.29
CA ASN A 139 6.01 3.96 -8.25
C ASN A 139 6.79 2.74 -7.85
N GLU A 140 8.03 2.63 -8.33
CA GLU A 140 9.04 1.65 -7.94
C GLU A 140 8.45 0.66 -6.97
N ARG A 141 8.27 -0.63 -7.37
CA ARG A 141 8.23 -1.77 -6.43
C ARG A 141 8.75 -1.22 -5.12
N ILE A 142 7.89 -0.90 -4.14
CA ILE A 142 8.45 -0.43 -2.86
C ILE A 142 9.37 -1.57 -2.57
N ASP A 143 10.68 -1.31 -2.69
CA ASP A 143 11.65 -2.38 -2.76
C ASP A 143 11.52 -2.91 -1.36
N LYS A 144 10.73 -3.99 -1.22
CA LYS A 144 10.11 -4.33 0.06
C LYS A 144 11.29 -4.42 0.97
N LYS A 145 11.33 -3.57 2.01
CA LYS A 145 12.59 -3.31 2.71
C LYS A 145 13.25 -4.65 2.98
N LYS A 146 14.38 -4.87 2.32
CA LYS A 146 15.07 -6.14 2.40
C LYS A 146 15.92 -6.09 3.63
N TYR A 147 15.91 -7.17 4.38
CA TYR A 147 16.75 -7.31 5.54
C TYR A 147 17.59 -8.57 5.47
N LEU A 148 18.83 -8.46 5.93
CA LEU A 148 19.60 -9.63 6.29
C LEU A 148 19.33 -9.94 7.77
N ILE A 149 18.74 -11.10 8.04
CA ILE A 149 18.58 -11.58 9.42
C ILE A 149 19.97 -11.94 9.98
N ILE A 150 20.38 -11.27 11.05
CA ILE A 150 21.69 -11.49 11.70
C ILE A 150 21.56 -12.27 13.01
N SER A 151 20.42 -12.18 13.70
CA SER A 151 20.13 -13.04 14.86
C SER A 151 18.64 -13.29 15.03
N ILE A 152 18.32 -14.45 15.59
CA ILE A 152 16.98 -14.82 16.03
C ILE A 152 17.10 -15.31 17.47
N GLU A 153 16.46 -14.61 18.40
CA GLU A 153 16.52 -14.88 19.83
C GLU A 153 15.10 -15.16 20.35
N SER A 154 14.91 -16.21 21.13
CA SER A 154 13.63 -16.41 21.84
C SER A 154 13.67 -15.71 23.19
N ASN A 155 12.69 -14.86 23.46
CA ASN A 155 12.53 -14.22 24.76
C ASN A 155 11.22 -14.66 25.43
N ASN A 156 11.34 -15.24 26.62
CA ASN A 156 10.23 -15.72 27.43
C ASN A 156 9.79 -14.70 28.50
N THR A 157 10.47 -13.55 28.60
CA THR A 157 10.25 -12.55 29.65
C THR A 157 9.34 -11.38 29.24
N VAL A 158 8.88 -11.35 27.99
CA VAL A 158 7.99 -10.29 27.49
C VAL A 158 6.60 -10.50 28.09
N THR A 159 5.99 -9.42 28.61
CA THR A 159 4.64 -9.41 29.19
C THR A 159 3.53 -9.83 28.21
N ASP A 160 3.87 -9.98 26.93
CA ASP A 160 3.00 -10.36 25.81
C ASP A 160 3.06 -11.87 25.47
N GLY A 161 3.83 -12.66 26.22
CA GLY A 161 4.09 -14.08 25.97
C GLY A 161 5.45 -14.33 25.32
N GLN A 162 5.74 -15.59 24.97
CA GLN A 162 6.99 -15.96 24.31
C GLN A 162 7.10 -15.28 22.93
N ALA A 163 8.17 -14.53 22.73
CA ALA A 163 8.43 -13.77 21.52
C ALA A 163 9.71 -14.23 20.84
N LEU A 164 9.72 -14.22 19.51
CA LEU A 164 10.93 -14.24 18.71
C LEU A 164 11.37 -12.80 18.47
N ILE A 165 12.61 -12.50 18.82
CA ILE A 165 13.29 -11.25 18.54
C ILE A 165 14.20 -11.51 17.34
N VAL A 166 13.89 -10.89 16.22
CA VAL A 166 14.69 -10.97 15.00
C VAL A 166 15.45 -9.67 14.87
N LYS A 167 16.77 -9.75 14.88
CA LYS A 167 17.66 -8.62 14.54
C LYS A 167 17.98 -8.70 13.07
N ALA A 168 17.73 -7.63 12.34
CA ALA A 168 17.90 -7.63 10.90
C ALA A 168 18.49 -6.30 10.41
N ASN A 169 19.48 -6.40 9.51
CA ASN A 169 20.13 -5.24 8.91
C ASN A 169 19.46 -4.87 7.60
N PRO A 170 19.22 -3.59 7.32
CA PRO A 170 18.71 -3.18 6.02
C PRO A 170 19.71 -3.56 4.92
N VAL A 171 19.16 -3.98 3.78
CA VAL A 171 19.89 -4.34 2.57
C VAL A 171 19.61 -3.26 1.55
N SER A 172 20.66 -2.55 1.14
CA SER A 172 20.53 -1.49 0.14
C SER A 172 20.93 -2.02 -1.23
N LYS A 173 20.13 -1.74 -2.27
CA LYS A 173 20.60 -1.85 -3.65
C LYS A 173 21.76 -0.87 -3.82
N ILE A 174 22.78 -1.26 -4.57
CA ILE A 174 23.85 -0.34 -4.93
C ILE A 174 23.43 0.33 -6.24
N ASP A 175 23.20 1.64 -6.19
CA ASP A 175 22.87 2.45 -7.37
C ASP A 175 24.04 2.44 -8.38
N ASP A 176 23.75 2.64 -9.67
CA ASP A 176 24.72 2.64 -10.79
C ASP A 176 25.35 1.28 -11.16
N PHE A 177 24.84 0.16 -10.64
CA PHE A 177 25.28 -1.20 -11.00
C PHE A 177 24.37 -1.93 -11.99
N ASP A 178 23.44 -1.23 -12.64
CA ASP A 178 22.54 -1.83 -13.64
C ASP A 178 23.32 -2.44 -14.82
N PHE A 179 24.50 -1.90 -15.15
CA PHE A 179 25.41 -2.51 -16.12
C PHE A 179 25.91 -3.90 -15.69
N LEU A 180 26.13 -4.15 -14.39
CA LEU A 180 26.51 -5.50 -13.92
C LEU A 180 25.33 -6.45 -13.95
N LEU A 181 24.12 -5.96 -13.69
CA LEU A 181 22.91 -6.77 -13.84
C LEU A 181 22.74 -7.20 -15.30
N GLU A 182 22.93 -6.29 -16.25
CA GLU A 182 22.85 -6.58 -17.70
C GLU A 182 23.92 -7.57 -18.17
N ASN A 183 25.14 -7.48 -17.63
CA ASN A 183 26.26 -8.30 -18.09
C ASN A 183 26.45 -9.63 -17.33
N PHE A 184 26.00 -9.72 -16.07
CA PHE A 184 26.23 -10.88 -15.20
C PHE A 184 24.93 -11.49 -14.63
N GLY A 185 23.76 -10.92 -14.94
CA GLY A 185 22.45 -11.47 -14.59
C GLY A 185 22.12 -11.49 -13.10
N SER A 186 22.93 -10.81 -12.25
CA SER A 186 22.79 -10.83 -10.79
C SER A 186 22.62 -9.42 -10.25
N LYS A 187 21.73 -9.25 -9.27
CA LYS A 187 21.57 -8.00 -8.53
C LYS A 187 22.62 -7.93 -7.43
N TYR A 188 23.20 -6.76 -7.23
CA TYR A 188 24.22 -6.54 -6.21
C TYR A 188 23.65 -5.69 -5.07
N TYR A 189 23.90 -6.14 -3.85
CA TYR A 189 23.38 -5.52 -2.64
C TYR A 189 24.51 -5.25 -1.65
N SER A 190 24.40 -4.14 -0.91
CA SER A 190 25.25 -3.83 0.22
C SER A 190 24.54 -4.21 1.51
N TYR A 191 25.22 -4.99 2.37
CA TYR A 191 24.72 -5.40 3.67
C TYR A 191 25.86 -5.76 4.62
N SER A 192 25.61 -5.65 5.93
CA SER A 192 26.50 -6.13 6.98
C SER A 192 25.96 -7.41 7.61
N THR A 193 26.85 -8.34 7.98
CA THR A 193 26.51 -9.55 8.75
C THR A 193 26.63 -9.34 10.26
N GLN A 194 27.11 -8.18 10.69
CA GLN A 194 27.27 -7.80 12.09
C GLN A 194 26.24 -6.73 12.47
N GLU A 195 25.92 -6.59 13.75
CA GLU A 195 25.03 -5.54 14.25
C GLU A 195 25.64 -4.15 13.96
N ILE A 196 24.84 -3.25 13.38
CA ILE A 196 25.19 -1.89 12.94
C ILE A 196 24.19 -0.89 13.54
N PRO A 197 24.47 0.44 13.52
CA PRO A 197 23.53 1.44 14.05
C PRO A 197 22.13 1.39 13.41
N GLU A 198 22.04 0.93 12.16
CA GLU A 198 20.80 0.78 11.40
C GLU A 198 20.09 -0.57 11.62
N THR A 199 20.61 -1.45 12.49
CA THR A 199 19.95 -2.72 12.80
C THR A 199 18.55 -2.48 13.37
N GLU A 200 17.56 -3.11 12.75
CA GLU A 200 16.18 -3.06 13.19
C GLU A 200 15.81 -4.33 13.98
N TYR A 201 14.90 -4.17 14.96
CA TYR A 201 14.48 -5.24 15.85
C TYR A 201 12.99 -5.56 15.63
N PHE A 202 12.70 -6.79 15.25
CA PHE A 202 11.34 -7.28 15.02
C PHE A 202 10.94 -8.24 16.13
N PHE A 203 9.76 -8.01 16.68
CA PHE A 203 9.17 -8.84 17.73
C PHE A 203 7.97 -9.57 17.15
N LEU A 204 8.06 -10.88 17.12
CA LEU A 204 7.07 -11.78 16.51
C LEU A 204 6.56 -12.79 17.55
N PRO A 205 5.29 -13.20 17.48
CA PRO A 205 4.77 -14.26 18.34
C PRO A 205 5.53 -15.56 18.08
N CYS A 206 6.03 -16.20 19.13
CA CYS A 206 6.78 -17.44 18.96
C CYS A 206 5.87 -18.57 18.45
N SER A 207 6.29 -19.20 17.37
CA SER A 207 5.77 -20.48 16.89
C SER A 207 6.90 -21.26 16.21
N GLU A 208 6.87 -22.59 16.31
CA GLU A 208 7.89 -23.44 15.65
C GLU A 208 7.89 -23.24 14.13
N LYS A 209 6.70 -23.07 13.53
CA LYS A 209 6.55 -22.80 12.09
C LYS A 209 7.33 -21.54 11.69
N LEU A 210 7.09 -20.43 12.37
CA LEU A 210 7.76 -19.16 12.06
C LEU A 210 9.27 -19.23 12.30
N LEU A 211 9.70 -19.88 13.39
CA LEU A 211 11.13 -20.07 13.65
C LEU A 211 11.81 -20.84 12.51
N ASN A 212 11.18 -21.93 12.04
CA ASN A 212 11.70 -22.73 10.94
C ASN A 212 11.73 -21.96 9.62
N GLU A 213 10.72 -21.14 9.33
CA GLU A 213 10.68 -20.26 8.14
C GLU A 213 11.83 -19.25 8.16
N LEU A 214 12.04 -18.56 9.28
CA LEU A 214 13.14 -17.58 9.41
C LEU A 214 14.52 -18.26 9.32
N LEU A 215 14.70 -19.42 9.97
CA LEU A 215 15.93 -20.19 9.87
C LEU A 215 16.18 -20.69 8.44
N TYR A 216 15.13 -21.06 7.71
CA TYR A 216 15.25 -21.46 6.32
C TYR A 216 15.78 -20.32 5.45
N ILE A 217 15.27 -19.09 5.63
CA ILE A 217 15.75 -17.89 4.93
C ILE A 217 17.24 -17.65 5.21
N THR A 218 17.67 -17.73 6.47
CA THR A 218 19.08 -17.49 6.85
C THR A 218 20.08 -18.46 6.22
N ARG A 219 19.61 -19.62 5.72
CA ARG A 219 20.42 -20.66 5.09
C ARG A 219 20.47 -20.54 3.57
N GLN A 220 19.66 -19.68 2.97
CA GLN A 220 19.64 -19.48 1.52
C GLN A 220 20.87 -18.69 1.04
N SER A 221 21.08 -18.69 -0.27
CA SER A 221 22.11 -17.94 -0.97
C SER A 221 21.48 -17.01 -2.01
N GLY A 222 22.27 -16.07 -2.55
CA GLY A 222 21.76 -15.10 -3.53
C GLY A 222 20.67 -14.21 -2.95
N ASP A 223 19.67 -13.88 -3.76
CA ASP A 223 18.56 -12.99 -3.38
C ASP A 223 17.60 -13.63 -2.36
N ASP A 224 17.50 -14.96 -2.33
CA ASP A 224 16.58 -15.70 -1.46
C ASP A 224 16.97 -15.66 0.03
N ARG A 225 18.17 -15.14 0.34
CA ARG A 225 18.65 -14.96 1.72
C ARG A 225 18.11 -13.70 2.38
N PHE A 226 17.52 -12.80 1.61
CA PHE A 226 16.99 -11.55 2.12
C PHE A 226 15.55 -11.75 2.57
N TRP A 227 15.26 -11.29 3.77
CA TRP A 227 13.93 -11.32 4.34
C TRP A 227 13.19 -10.02 4.00
N GLU A 228 11.98 -10.16 3.46
CA GLU A 228 11.06 -9.06 3.15
C GLU A 228 9.85 -9.14 4.09
N PRO A 229 9.94 -8.59 5.32
CA PRO A 229 8.79 -8.54 6.21
C PRO A 229 7.68 -7.68 5.62
N ASP A 230 6.43 -8.14 5.77
CA ASP A 230 5.27 -7.31 5.53
C ASP A 230 5.16 -6.25 6.65
N MET A 231 5.59 -5.02 6.36
CA MET A 231 5.67 -3.96 7.37
C MET A 231 4.30 -3.56 7.94
N ASP A 232 3.21 -3.78 7.20
CA ASP A 232 1.83 -3.50 7.65
C ASP A 232 1.39 -4.44 8.79
N SER A 233 2.05 -5.59 8.92
CA SER A 233 1.83 -6.55 10.01
C SER A 233 2.44 -6.08 11.35
N PHE A 234 3.13 -4.93 11.39
CA PHE A 234 3.82 -4.41 12.58
C PHE A 234 3.36 -3.01 13.00
N TYR A 235 3.58 -2.68 14.26
CA TYR A 235 3.52 -1.31 14.78
C TYR A 235 4.84 -0.93 15.46
N ASP A 236 5.18 0.35 15.35
CA ASP A 236 6.36 0.91 16.01
C ASP A 236 6.15 0.95 17.53
N ALA A 237 7.11 0.40 18.26
CA ALA A 237 7.22 0.50 19.70
C ALA A 237 8.63 0.96 20.09
N ARG A 238 8.79 1.38 21.36
CA ARG A 238 10.05 1.89 21.90
C ARG A 238 10.41 1.12 23.16
N LEU A 239 11.62 0.57 23.22
CA LEU A 239 12.17 -0.06 24.43
C LEU A 239 13.18 0.89 25.05
N GLN A 240 13.02 1.19 26.33
CA GLN A 240 14.03 1.89 27.10
C GLN A 240 14.87 0.84 27.82
N ILE A 241 16.13 0.69 27.41
CA ILE A 241 16.97 -0.43 27.86
C ILE A 241 17.79 -0.05 29.09
N LYS A 242 18.36 1.17 29.13
CA LYS A 242 18.96 1.92 30.27
C LYS A 242 19.62 3.22 29.74
N GLU A 243 19.88 4.18 30.61
CA GLU A 243 20.56 5.48 30.30
C GLU A 243 20.02 6.22 29.06
N GLY A 244 18.69 6.36 28.95
CA GLY A 244 18.08 7.19 27.91
C GLY A 244 18.16 6.62 26.48
N THR A 245 18.82 5.48 26.26
CA THR A 245 18.84 4.82 24.95
C THR A 245 17.47 4.22 24.66
N ILE A 246 16.79 4.80 23.67
CA ILE A 246 15.52 4.33 23.14
C ILE A 246 15.82 3.52 21.88
N VAL A 247 15.53 2.22 21.94
CA VAL A 247 15.58 1.37 20.75
C VAL A 247 14.19 1.33 20.12
N LYS A 248 14.12 1.69 18.84
CA LYS A 248 12.93 1.55 18.02
C LYS A 248 12.77 0.07 17.66
N MET A 249 11.57 -0.47 17.81
CA MET A 249 11.27 -1.87 17.48
C MET A 249 9.97 -1.99 16.71
N HIS A 250 9.85 -3.02 15.88
CA HIS A 250 8.66 -3.37 15.13
C HIS A 250 7.96 -4.55 15.83
N LYS A 251 6.83 -4.28 16.51
CA LYS A 251 6.04 -5.33 17.18
C LYS A 251 4.91 -5.79 16.29
N SER A 252 4.76 -7.11 16.13
CA SER A 252 3.62 -7.67 15.40
C SER A 252 2.28 -7.32 16.06
N TRP A 253 1.28 -6.98 15.24
CA TRP A 253 -0.09 -6.76 15.71
C TRP A 253 -0.70 -7.98 16.42
N ASP A 254 -0.21 -9.20 16.13
CA ASP A 254 -0.67 -10.47 16.73
C ASP A 254 -0.56 -10.50 18.26
N PHE A 255 0.39 -9.77 18.85
CA PHE A 255 0.50 -9.64 20.30
C PHE A 255 -0.72 -8.94 20.92
N ARG A 256 -1.34 -7.98 20.21
CA ARG A 256 -2.51 -7.26 20.71
C ARG A 256 -3.79 -8.10 20.59
N THR A 257 -3.94 -8.88 19.53
CA THR A 257 -5.08 -9.80 19.33
C THR A 257 -5.10 -10.91 20.36
N ARG A 258 -3.94 -11.47 20.74
CA ARG A 258 -3.84 -12.47 21.83
C ARG A 258 -4.24 -11.93 23.20
N ARG A 259 -3.92 -10.67 23.51
CA ARG A 259 -4.36 -10.02 24.77
C ARG A 259 -5.87 -9.80 24.85
N MET A 260 -6.54 -9.56 23.72
CA MET A 260 -7.99 -9.39 23.68
C MET A 260 -8.76 -10.72 23.79
N ASN A 261 -8.20 -11.81 23.27
CA ASN A 261 -8.83 -13.14 23.34
C ASN A 261 -8.60 -13.87 24.68
N ASN A 262 -7.64 -13.42 25.50
CA ASN A 262 -7.36 -13.97 26.83
C ASN A 262 -8.02 -13.16 27.98
N ARG A 263 -8.97 -12.27 27.66
CA ARG A 263 -9.84 -11.57 28.62
C ARG A 263 -11.27 -12.06 28.46
#